data_AF-A7S601-F1
#
_entry.id   AF-A7S601-F1
#
_cell.length_a   1.000
_cell.length_b   1.000
_cell.length_c   1.000
_cell.angle_alpha   90.00
_cell.angle_beta   90.00
_cell.angle_gamma   90.00
#
_symmetry.space_group_name_H-M   'P 1'
#
loop_
_entity.id
_entity.type
_entity.pdbx_description
1 polymer ?
#
loop_
_entity_poly.entity_id
_entity_poly.type
_entity_poly.pdbx_seq_one_letter_code
_entity_poly.pdbx_strand_id
1 'polypeptide(L)'
;AETLIYTFDLINNSSELSPGVTLGYDIRDYCDSPTLAMKQTYDFVQQNFILDANNANACGRNNSSTPSSAVTSPDARAPVVAVIGAYDSGTTVLIAELLQVVEIPLISPFSSSEQLNNEFYKAFFRTIPPDGQQARTISDIIEYFNWTYVAPLAVDSSYGRYGVDALIAQSQKRSTFCMRPTAFFPRSGLHNCPTLTPHVSPADLVHYIQNVSLQGMTGRVAFDAQGNPKSSAYDIISYLPDTDRAPSCSNCTGGRTPNAARTMCISEKMADNQLSSAVGVVIIVLSAVGIVTACVDLVLIIQFYRTPLIKASNRELSVVLLALIIITFVLSIIHIATPTEAICSLIHLQVTSLSYLILLTLLCVYYSFKARNLPANFNETRYIGLSLYILLLSWVTYYPINSALEGWYVSTISSMTALLSGYGLLGCIFVPKMYIIIFQPDMNTNEFV
;
A
#
# COMPACT_ATOMS: atom_id res chain seq x y z
N ALA A 1 34.86 -19.29 -0.46
CA ALA A 1 36.14 -19.81 -0.96
C ALA A 1 36.99 -20.33 0.19
N GLU A 2 37.65 -19.46 0.97
CA GLU A 2 38.58 -19.80 2.08
C GLU A 2 38.21 -21.02 2.93
N THR A 3 36.98 -21.11 3.45
CA THR A 3 36.54 -22.26 4.27
C THR A 3 36.69 -23.60 3.54
N LEU A 4 36.34 -23.64 2.26
CA LEU A 4 36.43 -24.85 1.44
C LEU A 4 37.89 -25.18 1.10
N ILE A 5 38.72 -24.18 0.81
CA ILE A 5 40.16 -24.34 0.58
C ILE A 5 40.81 -24.96 1.83
N TYR A 6 40.58 -24.36 3.00
CA TYR A 6 41.09 -24.85 4.28
C TYR A 6 40.59 -26.27 4.61
N THR A 7 39.33 -26.60 4.32
CA THR A 7 38.82 -27.97 4.48
C THR A 7 39.53 -28.95 3.54
N PHE A 8 39.80 -28.58 2.29
CA PHE A 8 40.52 -29.44 1.35
C PHE A 8 41.98 -29.64 1.78
N ASP A 9 42.65 -28.60 2.29
CA ASP A 9 44.00 -28.73 2.86
C ASP A 9 44.03 -29.68 4.06
N LEU A 10 43.02 -29.66 4.94
CA LEU A 10 42.89 -30.60 6.05
C LEU A 10 42.64 -32.04 5.57
N ILE A 11 41.82 -32.25 4.54
CA ILE A 11 41.55 -33.58 3.98
C ILE A 11 42.80 -34.14 3.30
N ASN A 12 43.48 -33.33 2.48
CA ASN A 12 44.70 -33.72 1.76
C ASN A 12 45.88 -34.03 2.70
N ASN A 13 45.92 -33.42 3.89
CA ASN A 13 46.90 -33.74 4.93
C ASN A 13 46.49 -34.92 5.84
N SER A 14 45.28 -35.46 5.69
CA SER A 14 44.78 -36.60 6.48
C SER A 14 45.01 -37.93 5.77
N SER A 15 45.90 -38.76 6.33
CA SER A 15 46.15 -40.12 5.87
C SER A 15 44.96 -41.08 6.07
N GLU A 16 43.96 -40.70 6.87
CA GLU A 16 42.74 -41.47 7.09
C GLU A 16 41.67 -41.20 6.02
N LEU A 17 41.60 -39.97 5.50
CA LEU A 17 40.54 -39.52 4.58
C LEU A 17 40.95 -39.56 3.10
N SER A 18 42.24 -39.39 2.77
CA SER A 18 42.70 -39.39 1.37
C SER A 18 44.06 -40.10 1.18
N PRO A 19 44.15 -41.41 1.45
CA PRO A 19 45.39 -42.16 1.26
C PRO A 19 45.75 -42.28 -0.23
N GLY A 20 46.67 -41.43 -0.70
CA GLY A 20 47.24 -41.48 -2.06
C GLY A 20 46.45 -40.74 -3.13
N VAL A 21 45.47 -39.91 -2.75
CA VAL A 21 44.71 -39.04 -3.65
C VAL A 21 44.85 -37.60 -3.16
N THR A 22 44.93 -36.63 -4.08
CA THR A 22 44.89 -35.20 -3.74
C THR A 22 43.62 -34.60 -4.34
N LEU A 23 42.74 -34.07 -3.49
CA LEU A 23 41.56 -33.35 -3.90
C LEU A 23 41.95 -31.94 -4.35
N GLY A 24 41.77 -31.67 -5.64
CA GLY A 24 41.79 -30.31 -6.20
C GLY A 24 40.41 -29.66 -6.19
N TYR A 25 40.36 -28.36 -6.45
CA TYR A 25 39.11 -27.60 -6.56
C TYR A 25 39.14 -26.64 -7.77
N ASP A 26 37.99 -26.44 -8.40
CA ASP A 26 37.71 -25.26 -9.23
C ASP A 26 36.63 -24.45 -8.53
N ILE A 27 36.94 -23.21 -8.15
CA ILE A 27 36.01 -22.31 -7.48
C ILE A 27 35.70 -21.16 -8.43
N ARG A 28 34.43 -21.10 -8.85
CA ARG A 28 33.92 -20.05 -9.73
C ARG A 28 32.86 -19.24 -9.01
N ASP A 29 32.98 -17.92 -9.10
CA ASP A 29 31.93 -17.02 -8.64
C ASP A 29 30.91 -16.80 -9.76
N TYR A 30 29.63 -17.06 -9.47
CA TYR A 30 28.52 -16.84 -10.37
C TYR A 30 27.72 -15.56 -10.05
N CYS A 31 28.13 -14.80 -9.04
CA CYS A 31 27.58 -13.50 -8.64
C CYS A 31 26.06 -13.49 -8.40
N ASP A 32 25.49 -14.55 -7.82
CA ASP A 32 24.03 -14.74 -7.67
C ASP A 32 23.25 -14.68 -9.02
N SER A 33 23.93 -14.84 -10.16
CA SER A 33 23.33 -14.79 -11.49
C SER A 33 23.06 -16.21 -12.03
N PRO A 34 21.79 -16.61 -12.21
CA PRO A 34 21.46 -17.95 -12.70
C PRO A 34 22.07 -18.27 -14.08
N THR A 35 22.14 -17.25 -14.95
CA THR A 35 22.76 -17.36 -16.28
C THR A 35 24.26 -17.62 -16.21
N LEU A 36 24.97 -16.97 -15.28
CA LEU A 36 26.41 -17.18 -15.13
C LEU A 36 26.69 -18.54 -14.49
N ALA A 37 25.87 -18.97 -13.52
CA ALA A 37 25.96 -20.30 -12.94
C ALA A 37 25.74 -21.40 -13.99
N MET A 38 24.65 -21.34 -14.76
CA MET A 38 24.38 -22.31 -15.83
C MET A 38 25.49 -22.33 -16.88
N LYS A 39 26.06 -21.17 -17.23
CA LYS A 39 27.23 -21.11 -18.14
C LYS A 39 28.46 -21.79 -17.53
N GLN A 40 28.73 -21.60 -16.24
CA GLN A 40 29.85 -22.24 -15.55
C GLN A 40 29.65 -23.74 -15.42
N THR A 41 28.43 -24.19 -15.12
CA THR A 41 28.03 -25.60 -15.10
C THR A 41 28.15 -26.24 -16.48
N TYR A 42 27.71 -25.57 -17.53
CA TYR A 42 27.87 -26.05 -18.90
C TYR A 42 29.35 -26.24 -19.27
N ASP A 43 30.23 -25.31 -18.88
CA ASP A 43 31.66 -25.42 -19.12
C ASP A 43 32.32 -26.57 -18.32
N PHE A 44 31.86 -26.84 -17.08
CA PHE A 44 32.24 -28.07 -16.35
C PHE A 44 31.88 -29.33 -17.15
N VAL A 45 30.63 -29.42 -17.62
CA VAL A 45 30.12 -30.59 -18.35
C VAL A 45 30.80 -30.75 -19.71
N GLN A 46 31.00 -29.66 -20.45
CA GLN A 46 31.66 -29.65 -21.75
C GLN A 46 33.12 -30.14 -21.63
N GLN A 47 33.83 -29.74 -20.56
CA GLN A 47 35.19 -30.17 -20.32
C GLN A 47 35.30 -31.69 -20.12
N ASN A 48 34.35 -32.31 -19.41
CA ASN A 48 34.30 -33.77 -19.25
C ASN A 48 34.23 -34.48 -20.61
N PHE A 49 33.25 -34.11 -21.44
CA PHE A 49 33.03 -34.76 -22.75
C PHE A 49 34.22 -34.62 -23.72
N ILE A 50 34.91 -33.48 -23.72
CA ILE A 50 36.08 -33.26 -24.60
C ILE A 50 37.22 -34.24 -24.23
N LEU A 51 37.40 -34.51 -22.94
CA LEU A 51 38.46 -35.39 -22.45
C LEU A 51 38.13 -36.87 -22.71
N ASP A 52 36.86 -37.26 -22.55
CA ASP A 52 36.39 -38.58 -22.93
C ASP A 52 36.52 -38.84 -24.43
N ALA A 53 36.19 -37.85 -25.28
CA ALA A 53 36.36 -37.96 -26.73
C ALA A 53 37.84 -38.07 -27.15
N ASN A 54 38.74 -37.35 -26.48
CA ASN A 54 40.18 -37.45 -26.73
C ASN A 54 40.75 -38.81 -26.30
N ASN A 55 40.26 -39.38 -25.19
CA ASN A 55 40.61 -40.73 -24.76
C ASN A 55 40.02 -41.80 -25.69
N ALA A 56 38.79 -41.65 -26.17
CA ALA A 56 38.16 -42.56 -27.13
C ALA A 56 38.95 -42.63 -28.46
N ASN A 57 39.46 -41.49 -28.93
CA ASN A 57 40.31 -41.41 -30.12
C ASN A 57 41.69 -42.08 -29.95
N ALA A 58 42.13 -42.38 -28.72
CA ALA A 58 43.36 -43.15 -28.49
C ALA A 58 43.18 -44.65 -28.80
N CYS A 59 41.97 -45.18 -28.67
CA CYS A 59 41.65 -46.60 -28.93
C CYS A 59 41.50 -46.96 -30.42
N GLY A 60 41.88 -46.07 -31.35
CA GLY A 60 41.78 -46.27 -32.81
C GLY A 60 43.11 -46.30 -33.58
N ARG A 61 44.25 -45.94 -32.96
CA ARG A 61 45.55 -45.83 -33.65
C ARG A 61 46.41 -47.09 -33.48
N ASN A 62 46.12 -48.10 -34.28
CA ASN A 62 47.10 -49.16 -34.53
C ASN A 62 48.25 -48.63 -35.40
N ASN A 63 49.49 -48.92 -34.96
CA ASN A 63 50.75 -48.84 -35.71
C ASN A 63 51.23 -47.46 -36.19
N SER A 64 51.90 -46.72 -35.30
CA SER A 64 53.22 -46.14 -35.63
C SER A 64 54.05 -45.93 -34.35
N SER A 65 55.26 -46.46 -34.33
CA SER A 65 56.18 -46.42 -33.18
C SER A 65 56.92 -45.08 -33.09
N THR A 66 56.15 -44.02 -32.84
CA THR A 66 56.64 -42.73 -32.35
C THR A 66 55.79 -42.38 -31.16
N PRO A 67 56.37 -41.95 -30.01
CA PRO A 67 55.57 -41.32 -28.97
C PRO A 67 55.05 -40.01 -29.56
N SER A 68 53.86 -40.05 -30.15
CA SER A 68 53.10 -38.85 -30.45
C SER A 68 52.87 -38.19 -29.11
N SER A 69 53.66 -37.15 -28.82
CA SER A 69 53.48 -36.31 -27.65
C SER A 69 51.99 -36.05 -27.53
N ALA A 70 51.38 -36.51 -26.42
CA ALA A 70 50.02 -36.11 -26.11
C ALA A 70 50.01 -34.59 -26.26
N VAL A 71 49.07 -34.07 -27.06
CA VAL A 71 48.95 -32.63 -27.25
C VAL A 71 48.44 -32.08 -25.92
N THR A 72 49.38 -31.85 -25.01
CA THR A 72 49.21 -31.04 -23.81
C THR A 72 49.00 -29.63 -24.31
N SER A 73 47.76 -29.31 -24.69
CA SER A 73 47.35 -27.91 -24.73
C SER A 73 47.70 -27.34 -23.34
N PRO A 74 48.27 -26.13 -23.26
CA PRO A 74 48.52 -25.49 -21.97
C PRO A 74 47.20 -25.26 -21.19
N ASP A 75 46.07 -25.26 -21.91
CA ASP A 75 44.70 -25.28 -21.38
C ASP A 75 44.08 -26.70 -21.34
N ALA A 76 44.87 -27.75 -21.06
CA ALA A 76 44.37 -29.10 -20.76
C ALA A 76 43.75 -29.12 -19.35
N ARG A 77 42.67 -28.35 -19.24
CA ARG A 77 41.70 -28.33 -18.17
C ARG A 77 41.04 -29.71 -18.08
N ALA A 78 40.35 -29.95 -16.99
CA ALA A 78 40.09 -31.31 -16.57
C ALA A 78 38.64 -31.49 -16.08
N PRO A 79 38.13 -32.74 -15.98
CA PRO A 79 36.70 -32.95 -15.76
C PRO A 79 36.31 -32.58 -14.33
N VAL A 80 35.05 -32.32 -14.05
CA VAL A 80 34.56 -32.02 -12.69
C VAL A 80 33.81 -33.22 -12.12
N VAL A 81 34.30 -33.77 -11.00
CA VAL A 81 33.73 -34.94 -10.29
C VAL A 81 32.39 -34.67 -9.63
N ALA A 82 32.25 -33.48 -9.08
CA ALA A 82 31.18 -33.07 -8.21
C ALA A 82 31.13 -31.54 -8.20
N VAL A 83 29.93 -31.01 -8.03
CA VAL A 83 29.72 -29.57 -7.89
C VAL A 83 29.22 -29.30 -6.47
N ILE A 84 29.84 -28.35 -5.78
CA ILE A 84 29.37 -27.88 -4.47
C ILE A 84 28.72 -26.50 -4.66
N GLY A 85 27.42 -26.40 -4.42
CA GLY A 85 26.59 -25.23 -4.74
C GLY A 85 25.21 -25.61 -5.30
N ALA A 86 24.45 -24.68 -5.87
CA ALA A 86 24.63 -23.23 -5.73
C ALA A 86 24.11 -22.77 -4.35
N TYR A 87 24.21 -21.46 -4.06
CA TYR A 87 23.68 -20.91 -2.81
C TYR A 87 22.15 -20.89 -2.83
N ASP A 88 21.57 -20.19 -3.81
CA ASP A 88 20.12 -20.02 -3.90
C ASP A 88 19.43 -21.19 -4.62
N SER A 89 18.26 -21.58 -4.13
CA SER A 89 17.52 -22.72 -4.66
C SER A 89 17.06 -22.54 -6.12
N GLY A 90 16.88 -21.31 -6.60
CA GLY A 90 16.44 -21.06 -7.98
C GLY A 90 17.54 -21.39 -8.99
N THR A 91 18.75 -20.91 -8.72
CA THR A 91 19.95 -21.28 -9.49
C THR A 91 20.26 -22.77 -9.35
N THR A 92 20.19 -23.33 -8.15
CA THR A 92 20.45 -24.76 -7.91
C THR A 92 19.53 -25.66 -8.73
N VAL A 93 18.23 -25.37 -8.82
CA VAL A 93 17.29 -26.12 -9.69
C VAL A 93 17.80 -26.14 -11.14
N LEU A 94 18.16 -24.99 -11.70
CA LEU A 94 18.61 -24.89 -13.10
C LEU A 94 19.89 -25.69 -13.37
N ILE A 95 20.87 -25.63 -12.47
CA ILE A 95 22.13 -26.38 -12.67
C ILE A 95 21.96 -27.87 -12.35
N ALA A 96 21.04 -28.25 -11.43
CA ALA A 96 20.70 -29.63 -11.14
C ALA A 96 20.08 -30.34 -12.36
N GLU A 97 19.20 -29.66 -13.11
CA GLU A 97 18.60 -30.16 -14.34
C GLU A 97 19.64 -30.58 -15.40
N LEU A 98 20.75 -29.84 -15.51
CA LEU A 98 21.85 -30.21 -16.40
C LEU A 98 22.71 -31.33 -15.79
N LEU A 99 23.13 -31.18 -14.52
CA LEU A 99 24.07 -32.10 -13.88
C LEU A 99 23.50 -33.51 -13.69
N GLN A 100 22.19 -33.67 -13.50
CA GLN A 100 21.57 -34.99 -13.42
C GLN A 100 21.61 -35.77 -14.75
N VAL A 101 21.60 -35.08 -15.90
CA VAL A 101 21.60 -35.72 -17.24
C VAL A 101 22.95 -36.34 -17.56
N VAL A 102 24.00 -35.79 -16.95
CA VAL A 102 25.40 -36.22 -17.09
C VAL A 102 25.95 -36.87 -15.81
N GLU A 103 25.04 -37.24 -14.89
CA GLU A 103 25.30 -37.96 -13.65
C GLU A 103 26.42 -37.36 -12.77
N ILE A 104 26.53 -36.03 -12.75
CA ILE A 104 27.45 -35.31 -11.87
C ILE A 104 26.74 -34.97 -10.55
N PRO A 105 27.22 -35.44 -9.38
CA PRO A 105 26.61 -35.10 -8.11
C PRO A 105 26.73 -33.60 -7.79
N LEU A 106 25.60 -33.00 -7.43
CA LEU A 106 25.49 -31.62 -6.98
C LEU A 106 25.16 -31.60 -5.48
N ILE A 107 26.06 -31.07 -4.65
CA ILE A 107 25.87 -30.96 -3.19
C ILE A 107 25.66 -29.48 -2.84
N SER A 108 24.42 -29.07 -2.55
CA SER A 108 24.16 -27.69 -2.09
C SER A 108 24.18 -27.59 -0.56
N PRO A 109 24.98 -26.67 0.01
CA PRO A 109 24.92 -26.38 1.44
C PRO A 109 23.81 -25.37 1.83
N PHE A 110 23.09 -24.76 0.87
CA PHE A 110 22.14 -23.67 1.15
C PHE A 110 20.79 -23.75 0.42
N SER A 111 20.60 -24.68 -0.52
CA SER A 111 19.34 -24.80 -1.27
C SER A 111 18.31 -25.72 -0.59
N SER A 112 17.44 -25.11 0.22
CA SER A 112 16.41 -25.79 1.01
C SER A 112 15.05 -25.98 0.30
N SER A 113 14.85 -25.42 -0.90
CA SER A 113 13.56 -25.51 -1.62
C SER A 113 12.96 -26.92 -1.65
N GLU A 114 11.66 -27.01 -1.40
CA GLU A 114 10.92 -28.28 -1.49
C GLU A 114 10.86 -28.80 -2.94
N GLN A 115 11.05 -27.94 -3.95
CA GLN A 115 11.10 -28.37 -5.36
C GLN A 115 12.19 -29.42 -5.62
N LEU A 116 13.32 -29.29 -4.93
CA LEU A 116 14.48 -30.19 -5.08
C LEU A 116 14.25 -31.56 -4.41
N ASN A 117 13.19 -31.71 -3.61
CA ASN A 117 12.80 -32.95 -2.95
C ASN A 117 11.94 -33.84 -3.88
N ASN A 118 12.43 -34.10 -5.10
CA ASN A 118 11.72 -34.82 -6.15
C ASN A 118 12.60 -35.92 -6.76
N GLU A 119 12.02 -37.11 -7.04
CA GLU A 119 12.72 -38.27 -7.62
C GLU A 119 13.41 -37.99 -8.96
N PHE A 120 13.08 -36.89 -9.63
CA PHE A 120 13.79 -36.39 -10.80
C PHE A 120 15.26 -36.05 -10.50
N TYR A 121 15.55 -35.38 -9.39
CA TYR A 121 16.87 -34.84 -9.06
C TYR A 121 17.81 -35.87 -8.39
N LYS A 122 18.01 -37.04 -9.02
CA LYS A 122 18.74 -38.19 -8.43
C LYS A 122 20.21 -37.93 -8.08
N ALA A 123 20.83 -36.96 -8.76
CA ALA A 123 22.21 -36.54 -8.52
C ALA A 123 22.31 -35.34 -7.55
N PHE A 124 21.20 -34.85 -7.00
CA PHE A 124 21.18 -33.74 -6.06
C PHE A 124 21.25 -34.21 -4.61
N PHE A 125 22.04 -33.50 -3.81
CA PHE A 125 22.23 -33.71 -2.39
C PHE A 125 22.28 -32.37 -1.67
N ARG A 126 21.91 -32.34 -0.39
CA ARG A 126 22.05 -31.15 0.45
C ARG A 126 22.37 -31.47 1.90
N THR A 127 23.19 -30.63 2.52
CA THR A 127 23.57 -30.76 3.94
C THR A 127 22.60 -30.05 4.88
N ILE A 128 21.51 -29.45 4.36
CA ILE A 128 20.49 -28.72 5.13
C ILE A 128 19.09 -29.28 4.85
N PRO A 129 18.14 -29.17 5.81
CA PRO A 129 16.82 -29.74 5.68
C PRO A 129 15.94 -29.06 4.60
N PRO A 130 14.88 -29.75 4.12
CA PRO A 130 13.86 -29.16 3.26
C PRO A 130 13.06 -28.05 3.95
N ASP A 131 12.62 -27.05 3.17
CA ASP A 131 11.68 -26.02 3.62
C ASP A 131 10.34 -26.60 4.10
N GLY A 132 9.94 -27.80 3.66
CA GLY A 132 8.78 -28.51 4.19
C GLY A 132 8.84 -28.80 5.70
N GLN A 133 10.04 -28.96 6.25
CA GLN A 133 10.23 -29.07 7.71
C GLN A 133 10.11 -27.68 8.39
N GLN A 134 10.65 -26.63 7.77
CA GLN A 134 10.48 -25.26 8.26
C GLN A 134 9.00 -24.84 8.25
N ALA A 135 8.27 -25.13 7.17
CA ALA A 135 6.83 -24.89 7.04
C ALA A 135 6.01 -25.66 8.09
N ARG A 136 6.44 -26.89 8.44
CA ARG A 136 5.85 -27.66 9.54
C ARG A 136 6.05 -26.94 10.87
N THR A 137 7.27 -26.51 11.20
CA THR A 137 7.57 -25.77 12.44
C THR A 137 6.83 -24.43 12.52
N ILE A 138 6.74 -23.69 11.41
CA ILE A 138 5.93 -22.46 11.32
C ILE A 138 4.45 -22.76 11.62
N SER A 139 3.92 -23.89 11.13
CA SER A 139 2.55 -24.32 11.42
C SER A 139 2.35 -24.69 12.88
N ASP A 140 3.32 -25.36 13.51
CA ASP A 140 3.29 -25.67 14.95
C ASP A 140 3.27 -24.38 15.81
N ILE A 141 3.99 -23.34 15.39
CA ILE A 141 3.99 -22.01 16.04
C ILE A 141 2.63 -21.30 15.85
N ILE A 142 2.06 -21.33 14.65
CA ILE A 142 0.76 -20.75 14.33
C ILE A 142 -0.35 -21.37 15.21
N GLU A 143 -0.34 -22.69 15.36
CA GLU A 143 -1.28 -23.41 16.24
C GLU A 143 -1.05 -23.09 17.72
N TYR A 144 0.21 -23.06 18.17
CA TYR A 144 0.55 -22.70 19.55
C TYR A 144 0.02 -21.33 19.97
N PHE A 145 0.08 -20.34 19.06
CA PHE A 145 -0.47 -18.99 19.29
C PHE A 145 -1.94 -18.82 18.87
N ASN A 146 -2.63 -19.88 18.45
CA ASN A 146 -4.03 -19.88 18.00
C ASN A 146 -4.32 -18.85 16.88
N TRP A 147 -3.37 -18.65 15.95
CA TRP A 147 -3.58 -17.74 14.82
C TRP A 147 -4.42 -18.42 13.73
N THR A 148 -5.61 -17.89 13.46
CA THR A 148 -6.58 -18.51 12.54
C THR A 148 -6.51 -18.01 11.09
N TYR A 149 -5.79 -16.90 10.84
CA TYR A 149 -5.67 -16.30 9.50
C TYR A 149 -4.27 -15.74 9.29
N VAL A 150 -3.54 -16.29 8.32
CA VAL A 150 -2.12 -15.99 8.07
C VAL A 150 -1.93 -15.54 6.62
N ALA A 151 -1.05 -14.55 6.41
CA ALA A 151 -0.79 -13.94 5.11
C ALA A 151 0.68 -14.09 4.71
N PRO A 152 1.03 -15.05 3.82
CA PRO A 152 2.41 -15.21 3.36
C PRO A 152 2.80 -14.11 2.36
N LEU A 153 4.05 -13.65 2.49
CA LEU A 153 4.77 -12.82 1.52
C LEU A 153 6.12 -13.48 1.25
N ALA A 154 6.45 -13.73 -0.01
CA ALA A 154 7.65 -14.47 -0.37
C ALA A 154 8.38 -13.86 -1.58
N VAL A 155 9.67 -14.16 -1.71
CA VAL A 155 10.43 -13.81 -2.92
C VAL A 155 9.99 -14.67 -4.11
N ASP A 156 9.89 -14.09 -5.29
CA ASP A 156 9.57 -14.79 -6.53
C ASP A 156 10.77 -15.63 -7.01
N SER A 157 10.86 -16.85 -6.47
CA SER A 157 11.89 -17.84 -6.79
C SER A 157 11.42 -19.23 -6.37
N SER A 158 12.16 -20.29 -6.74
CA SER A 158 11.88 -21.67 -6.28
C SER A 158 11.73 -21.73 -4.75
N TYR A 159 12.67 -21.16 -4.00
CA TYR A 159 12.63 -21.11 -2.53
C TYR A 159 11.32 -20.51 -2.00
N GLY A 160 10.99 -19.28 -2.42
CA GLY A 160 9.82 -18.58 -1.90
C GLY A 160 8.47 -19.18 -2.33
N ARG A 161 8.37 -19.72 -3.55
CA ARG A 161 7.14 -20.36 -4.04
C ARG A 161 6.90 -21.68 -3.33
N TYR A 162 7.85 -22.61 -3.41
CA TYR A 162 7.68 -23.96 -2.86
C TYR A 162 7.67 -23.98 -1.32
N GLY A 163 8.35 -23.03 -0.65
CA GLY A 163 8.21 -22.84 0.79
C GLY A 163 6.82 -22.38 1.22
N VAL A 164 6.16 -21.49 0.45
CA VAL A 164 4.77 -21.10 0.71
C VAL A 164 3.80 -22.23 0.35
N ASP A 165 4.00 -22.94 -0.75
CA ASP A 165 3.16 -24.08 -1.12
C ASP A 165 3.23 -25.20 -0.07
N ALA A 166 4.42 -25.45 0.51
CA ALA A 166 4.58 -26.36 1.64
C ALA A 166 3.80 -25.88 2.89
N LEU A 167 3.79 -24.57 3.19
CA LEU A 167 3.00 -24.02 4.30
C LEU A 167 1.48 -24.09 4.04
N ILE A 168 1.05 -23.89 2.79
CA ILE A 168 -0.36 -24.08 2.38
C ILE A 168 -0.76 -25.56 2.53
N ALA A 169 0.11 -26.50 2.15
CA ALA A 169 -0.13 -27.93 2.33
C ALA A 169 -0.25 -28.31 3.82
N GLN A 170 0.56 -27.71 4.71
CA GLN A 170 0.42 -27.89 6.17
C GLN A 170 -0.90 -27.29 6.70
N SER A 171 -1.27 -26.08 6.26
CA SER A 171 -2.57 -25.43 6.59
C SER A 171 -3.75 -26.34 6.22
N GLN A 172 -3.78 -26.85 4.98
CA GLN A 172 -4.83 -27.78 4.52
C GLN A 172 -4.86 -29.08 5.34
N LYS A 173 -3.69 -29.68 5.58
CA LYS A 173 -3.55 -30.93 6.34
C LYS A 173 -4.02 -30.80 7.80
N ARG A 174 -3.80 -29.64 8.43
CA ARG A 174 -4.16 -29.39 9.83
C ARG A 174 -5.57 -28.85 9.99
N SER A 175 -6.07 -28.06 9.03
CA SER A 175 -7.38 -27.41 9.05
C SER A 175 -7.64 -26.49 10.26
N THR A 176 -6.58 -26.00 10.90
CA THR A 176 -6.61 -25.13 12.10
C THR A 176 -6.48 -23.63 11.77
N PHE A 177 -5.87 -23.28 10.64
CA PHE A 177 -5.68 -21.90 10.20
C PHE A 177 -5.82 -21.76 8.68
N CYS A 178 -6.32 -20.60 8.25
CA CYS A 178 -6.53 -20.26 6.84
C CYS A 178 -5.39 -19.38 6.29
N MET A 179 -5.04 -19.61 5.02
CA MET A 179 -4.04 -18.83 4.30
C MET A 179 -4.68 -17.80 3.37
N ARG A 180 -4.24 -16.54 3.44
CA ARG A 180 -4.57 -15.49 2.47
C ARG A 180 -3.84 -15.73 1.14
N PRO A 181 -4.39 -15.31 -0.02
CA PRO A 181 -3.65 -15.28 -1.28
C PRO A 181 -2.27 -14.60 -1.16
N THR A 182 -1.24 -15.34 -1.55
CA THR A 182 0.18 -14.97 -1.48
C THR A 182 0.53 -13.82 -2.41
N ALA A 183 1.41 -12.93 -1.97
CA ALA A 183 2.11 -11.98 -2.83
C ALA A 183 3.58 -12.40 -3.03
N PHE A 184 4.11 -12.18 -4.24
CA PHE A 184 5.49 -12.47 -4.60
C PHE A 184 6.22 -11.20 -5.05
N PHE A 185 7.53 -11.08 -4.77
CA PHE A 185 8.35 -9.94 -5.17
C PHE A 185 9.68 -10.38 -5.83
N PRO A 186 10.17 -9.69 -6.89
CA PRO A 186 11.36 -10.08 -7.62
C PRO A 186 12.68 -9.76 -6.88
N ARG A 187 13.78 -10.42 -7.28
CA ARG A 187 15.15 -10.22 -6.77
C ARG A 187 15.98 -9.39 -7.78
N SER A 188 16.78 -8.44 -7.30
CA SER A 188 17.66 -7.57 -8.10
C SER A 188 19.14 -7.99 -7.95
N GLY A 189 19.94 -7.92 -9.02
CA GLY A 189 21.25 -8.59 -9.11
C GLY A 189 22.43 -7.71 -9.58
N LEU A 190 23.64 -8.27 -9.47
CA LEU A 190 24.95 -7.62 -9.74
C LEU A 190 25.83 -8.57 -10.57
N HIS A 191 26.64 -8.07 -11.52
CA HIS A 191 27.35 -8.88 -12.51
C HIS A 191 28.88 -8.67 -12.51
N ASN A 192 29.66 -9.75 -12.34
CA ASN A 192 30.80 -10.21 -13.20
C ASN A 192 31.94 -10.86 -12.40
N CYS A 193 32.32 -12.10 -12.75
CA CYS A 193 33.59 -12.73 -12.35
C CYS A 193 34.18 -13.70 -13.42
N PRO A 194 35.49 -14.03 -13.38
CA PRO A 194 36.22 -14.79 -14.42
C PRO A 194 36.38 -16.30 -14.12
N THR A 195 36.99 -17.08 -15.05
CA THR A 195 36.90 -18.57 -15.10
C THR A 195 38.23 -19.37 -15.17
N LEU A 196 38.39 -20.37 -14.27
CA LEU A 196 39.48 -21.39 -14.23
C LEU A 196 38.90 -22.84 -14.12
N THR A 197 39.64 -23.91 -13.74
CA THR A 197 39.28 -25.39 -13.89
C THR A 197 40.33 -26.36 -13.30
N PRO A 198 39.98 -27.55 -12.70
CA PRO A 198 40.51 -28.90 -13.12
C PRO A 198 39.71 -30.21 -12.67
N HIS A 199 40.40 -31.38 -12.47
CA HIS A 199 40.00 -32.85 -12.49
C HIS A 199 39.03 -33.48 -11.43
N VAL A 200 38.17 -34.45 -11.84
CA VAL A 200 38.13 -35.97 -11.80
C VAL A 200 36.78 -36.45 -12.46
N SER A 201 36.53 -37.76 -12.71
CA SER A 201 35.29 -38.30 -13.36
C SER A 201 34.10 -38.60 -12.38
N PRO A 202 32.82 -38.35 -12.74
CA PRO A 202 31.73 -38.13 -11.76
C PRO A 202 30.82 -39.32 -11.38
N ALA A 203 30.48 -40.21 -12.32
CA ALA A 203 29.25 -41.03 -12.19
C ALA A 203 29.27 -41.99 -10.99
N ASP A 204 30.42 -42.58 -10.68
CA ASP A 204 30.59 -43.49 -9.52
C ASP A 204 30.33 -42.78 -8.18
N LEU A 205 30.56 -41.46 -8.12
CA LEU A 205 30.51 -40.69 -6.88
C LEU A 205 29.07 -40.48 -6.37
N VAL A 206 28.06 -40.47 -7.25
CA VAL A 206 26.64 -40.37 -6.87
C VAL A 206 26.23 -41.52 -5.92
N HIS A 207 26.65 -42.75 -6.25
CA HIS A 207 26.38 -43.94 -5.45
C HIS A 207 27.09 -43.89 -4.09
N TYR A 208 28.33 -43.40 -4.04
CA TYR A 208 29.06 -43.29 -2.79
C TYR A 208 28.48 -42.21 -1.86
N ILE A 209 28.07 -41.04 -2.37
CA ILE A 209 27.49 -39.96 -1.57
C ILE A 209 26.20 -40.39 -0.84
N GLN A 210 25.32 -41.16 -1.51
CA GLN A 210 24.07 -41.66 -0.92
C GLN A 210 24.28 -42.50 0.35
N ASN A 211 25.45 -43.13 0.52
CA ASN A 211 25.75 -44.02 1.64
C ASN A 211 26.74 -43.42 2.66
N VAL A 212 27.00 -42.10 2.60
CA VAL A 212 27.86 -41.40 3.57
C VAL A 212 27.15 -41.26 4.93
N SER A 213 27.85 -41.60 5.99
CA SER A 213 27.49 -41.29 7.38
C SER A 213 28.74 -40.94 8.18
N LEU A 214 29.00 -39.65 8.37
CA LEU A 214 30.19 -39.14 9.06
C LEU A 214 29.83 -38.22 10.24
N GLN A 215 30.76 -38.04 11.17
CA GLN A 215 30.60 -37.09 12.27
C GLN A 215 31.18 -35.72 11.86
N GLY A 216 30.31 -34.75 11.61
CA GLY A 216 30.66 -33.36 11.32
C GLY A 216 30.65 -32.47 12.57
N MET A 217 31.08 -31.21 12.40
CA MET A 217 31.16 -30.23 13.49
C MET A 217 29.80 -29.88 14.10
N THR A 218 28.72 -30.00 13.33
CA THR A 218 27.33 -29.70 13.73
C THR A 218 26.52 -30.95 14.12
N GLY A 219 27.12 -32.14 14.09
CA GLY A 219 26.44 -33.41 14.35
C GLY A 219 26.74 -34.47 13.29
N ARG A 220 25.94 -35.54 13.25
CA ARG A 220 26.10 -36.63 12.26
C ARG A 220 25.54 -36.20 10.90
N VAL A 221 26.37 -36.17 9.87
CA VAL A 221 25.98 -35.89 8.49
C VAL A 221 25.73 -37.21 7.79
N ALA A 222 24.47 -37.45 7.39
CA ALA A 222 24.04 -38.60 6.62
C ALA A 222 22.79 -38.27 5.82
N PHE A 223 22.68 -38.80 4.60
CA PHE A 223 21.59 -38.49 3.66
C PHE A 223 20.50 -39.57 3.63
N ASP A 224 19.28 -39.21 3.23
CA ASP A 224 18.21 -40.13 2.85
C ASP A 224 18.25 -40.49 1.35
N ALA A 225 17.28 -41.28 0.88
CA ALA A 225 17.21 -41.71 -0.52
C ALA A 225 16.87 -40.57 -1.51
N GLN A 226 16.50 -39.39 -1.00
CA GLN A 226 16.19 -38.17 -1.74
C GLN A 226 17.31 -37.11 -1.58
N GLY A 227 18.44 -37.48 -0.97
CA GLY A 227 19.60 -36.59 -0.80
C GLY A 227 19.46 -35.54 0.32
N ASN A 228 18.42 -35.61 1.17
CA ASN A 228 18.22 -34.71 2.31
C ASN A 228 18.97 -35.22 3.55
N PRO A 229 19.34 -34.34 4.51
CA PRO A 229 19.94 -34.80 5.76
C PRO A 229 18.90 -35.51 6.65
N LYS A 230 19.30 -36.65 7.24
CA LYS A 230 18.45 -37.48 8.12
C LYS A 230 18.02 -36.81 9.44
N SER A 231 18.60 -35.66 9.79
CA SER A 231 18.29 -34.92 11.01
C SER A 231 18.26 -33.42 10.74
N SER A 232 17.27 -32.74 11.32
CA SER A 232 17.06 -31.29 11.21
C SER A 232 16.93 -30.66 12.60
N ALA A 233 17.57 -29.52 12.82
CA ALA A 233 17.38 -28.69 14.01
C ALA A 233 17.13 -27.24 13.58
N TYR A 234 16.29 -26.53 14.33
CA TYR A 234 15.94 -25.13 14.09
C TYR A 234 15.94 -24.37 15.42
N ASP A 235 16.61 -23.22 15.45
CA ASP A 235 16.50 -22.27 16.56
C ASP A 235 15.36 -21.28 16.29
N ILE A 236 14.48 -21.09 17.27
CA ILE A 236 13.42 -20.08 17.23
C ILE A 236 13.96 -18.82 17.92
N ILE A 237 14.36 -17.83 17.11
CA ILE A 237 14.92 -16.56 17.59
C ILE A 237 13.88 -15.46 17.40
N SER A 238 13.61 -14.70 18.47
CA SER A 238 12.82 -13.48 18.40
C SER A 238 13.75 -12.26 18.45
N TYR A 239 13.68 -11.39 17.44
CA TYR A 239 14.32 -10.08 17.52
C TYR A 239 13.48 -9.16 18.39
N LEU A 240 13.79 -9.11 19.68
CA LEU A 240 13.27 -8.09 20.59
C LEU A 240 14.11 -6.81 20.40
N PRO A 241 13.49 -5.64 20.16
CA PRO A 241 14.23 -4.38 20.16
C PRO A 241 14.81 -4.14 21.56
N ASP A 242 16.06 -3.69 21.60
CA ASP A 242 16.87 -3.54 22.81
C ASP A 242 16.13 -2.79 23.93
N THR A 243 15.86 -3.48 25.05
CA THR A 243 14.87 -3.03 26.04
C THR A 243 15.35 -1.93 27.00
N ASP A 244 16.62 -1.51 26.93
CA ASP A 244 17.03 -0.20 27.47
C ASP A 244 16.35 0.97 26.72
N ARG A 245 15.75 0.69 25.55
CA ARG A 245 14.67 1.49 24.97
C ARG A 245 13.56 0.60 24.44
N ALA A 246 12.80 -0.01 25.35
CA ALA A 246 11.40 -0.32 25.03
C ALA A 246 10.74 0.98 24.51
N PRO A 247 10.28 1.05 23.24
CA PRO A 247 9.68 2.26 22.72
C PRO A 247 8.34 2.46 23.44
N SER A 248 8.33 3.38 24.42
CA SER A 248 7.12 3.75 25.14
C SER A 248 6.12 4.33 24.13
N CYS A 249 5.11 3.54 23.79
CA CYS A 249 4.02 3.95 22.91
C CYS A 249 3.20 5.04 23.62
N SER A 250 3.58 6.29 23.42
CA SER A 250 2.77 7.43 23.79
C SER A 250 1.63 7.61 22.78
N ASN A 251 0.42 7.81 23.27
CA ASN A 251 -0.70 8.19 22.41
C ASN A 251 -0.41 9.57 21.79
N CYS A 252 -0.64 9.70 20.49
CA CYS A 252 -0.57 10.99 19.82
C CYS A 252 -1.63 11.94 20.39
N THR A 253 -1.20 12.99 21.07
CA THR A 253 -2.08 14.00 21.65
C THR A 253 -2.33 15.16 20.67
N GLY A 254 -3.51 15.78 20.75
CA GLY A 254 -3.84 17.00 20.01
C GLY A 254 -4.03 16.82 18.49
N GLY A 255 -4.96 15.96 18.06
CA GLY A 255 -5.37 15.86 16.65
C GLY A 255 -4.30 15.34 15.69
N ARG A 256 -3.26 14.67 16.22
CA ARG A 256 -2.20 14.03 15.45
C ARG A 256 -2.47 12.53 15.35
N THR A 257 -2.21 11.95 14.18
CA THR A 257 -2.28 10.50 13.96
C THR A 257 -0.88 9.93 13.73
N PRO A 258 -0.63 8.65 14.07
CA PRO A 258 0.65 8.03 13.78
C PRO A 258 0.84 7.90 12.27
N ASN A 259 2.06 8.15 11.77
CA ASN A 259 2.42 7.86 10.40
C ASN A 259 2.31 6.35 10.09
N ALA A 260 2.35 5.96 8.81
CA ALA A 260 2.20 4.56 8.40
C ALA A 260 3.22 3.60 9.05
N ALA A 261 4.43 4.08 9.36
CA ALA A 261 5.47 3.34 10.06
C ALA A 261 5.32 3.32 11.61
N ARG A 262 4.35 4.05 12.16
CA ARG A 262 4.10 4.26 13.61
C ARG A 262 5.31 4.80 14.39
N THR A 263 6.18 5.55 13.73
CA THR A 263 7.40 6.16 14.31
C THR A 263 7.21 7.61 14.74
N MET A 264 6.21 8.33 14.21
CA MET A 264 5.96 9.73 14.59
C MET A 264 4.47 10.11 14.49
N CYS A 265 4.04 11.04 15.34
CA CYS A 265 2.72 11.64 15.31
C CYS A 265 2.69 12.80 14.29
N ILE A 266 2.20 12.52 13.09
CA ILE A 266 1.92 13.53 12.07
C ILE A 266 0.60 14.26 12.42
N SER A 267 0.57 15.58 12.25
CA SER A 267 -0.71 16.27 12.12
C SER A 267 -1.36 15.81 10.82
N GLU A 268 -2.64 15.44 10.85
CA GLU A 268 -3.37 15.20 9.61
C GLU A 268 -3.28 16.45 8.73
N LYS A 269 -2.98 16.27 7.44
CA LYS A 269 -3.08 17.37 6.49
C LYS A 269 -4.55 17.80 6.49
N MET A 270 -4.81 19.08 6.72
CA MET A 270 -6.15 19.63 6.46
C MET A 270 -6.55 19.22 5.04
N ALA A 271 -7.76 18.66 4.91
CA ALA A 271 -8.27 18.21 3.62
C ALA A 271 -8.24 19.35 2.60
N ASP A 272 -8.07 19.00 1.32
CA ASP A 272 -7.84 19.94 0.22
C ASP A 272 -8.77 21.16 0.23
N ASN A 273 -8.22 22.31 -0.16
CA ASN A 273 -8.87 23.62 -0.17
C ASN A 273 -10.35 23.53 -0.60
N GLN A 274 -11.25 23.66 0.38
CA GLN A 274 -12.69 23.45 0.26
C GLN A 274 -13.35 24.32 -0.85
N LEU A 275 -12.73 25.46 -1.16
CA LEU A 275 -13.03 26.36 -2.27
C LEU A 275 -13.02 25.68 -3.66
N SER A 276 -12.20 24.63 -3.83
CA SER A 276 -12.08 23.85 -5.08
C SER A 276 -12.99 22.62 -5.12
N SER A 277 -13.73 22.32 -4.05
CA SER A 277 -14.71 21.23 -4.04
C SER A 277 -15.92 21.58 -4.91
N ALA A 278 -16.53 20.60 -5.56
CA ALA A 278 -17.72 20.82 -6.39
C ALA A 278 -18.87 21.50 -5.63
N VAL A 279 -19.03 21.17 -4.34
CA VAL A 279 -20.03 21.79 -3.45
C VAL A 279 -19.67 23.23 -3.12
N GLY A 280 -18.40 23.52 -2.83
CA GLY A 280 -17.91 24.88 -2.59
C GLY A 280 -18.12 25.80 -3.79
N VAL A 281 -17.79 25.33 -5.00
CA VAL A 281 -18.03 26.06 -6.26
C VAL A 281 -19.51 26.39 -6.45
N VAL A 282 -20.42 25.43 -6.21
CA VAL A 282 -21.87 25.66 -6.30
C VAL A 282 -22.33 26.75 -5.32
N ILE A 283 -21.87 26.72 -4.06
CA ILE A 283 -22.26 27.72 -3.06
C ILE A 283 -21.72 29.11 -3.42
N ILE A 284 -20.50 29.22 -3.94
CA ILE A 284 -19.93 30.49 -4.40
C ILE A 284 -20.74 31.07 -5.57
N VAL A 285 -21.11 30.25 -6.56
CA VAL A 285 -21.93 30.68 -7.70
C VAL A 285 -23.31 31.15 -7.25
N LEU A 286 -23.99 30.39 -6.38
CA LEU A 286 -25.30 30.79 -5.83
C LEU A 286 -25.21 32.06 -4.98
N SER A 287 -24.16 32.20 -4.16
CA SER A 287 -23.95 33.44 -3.38
C SER A 287 -23.70 34.65 -4.30
N ALA A 288 -22.91 34.49 -5.36
CA ALA A 288 -22.64 35.55 -6.32
C ALA A 288 -23.91 35.98 -7.09
N VAL A 289 -24.74 35.03 -7.53
CA VAL A 289 -26.05 35.33 -8.13
C VAL A 289 -26.95 36.08 -7.14
N GLY A 290 -27.03 35.63 -5.89
CA GLY A 290 -27.80 36.27 -4.82
C GLY A 290 -27.37 37.73 -4.55
N ILE A 291 -26.06 37.98 -4.50
CA ILE A 291 -25.49 39.33 -4.37
C ILE A 291 -25.88 40.21 -5.57
N VAL A 292 -25.73 39.70 -6.79
CA VAL A 292 -26.09 40.45 -8.02
C VAL A 292 -27.58 40.78 -8.02
N THR A 293 -28.47 39.83 -7.71
CA THR A 293 -29.91 40.11 -7.63
C THR A 293 -30.26 41.14 -6.57
N ALA A 294 -29.69 41.03 -5.36
CA ALA A 294 -29.94 41.98 -4.28
C ALA A 294 -29.37 43.38 -4.58
N CYS A 295 -28.24 43.49 -5.28
CA CYS A 295 -27.70 44.75 -5.76
C CYS A 295 -28.59 45.40 -6.85
N VAL A 296 -29.16 44.60 -7.76
CA VAL A 296 -30.14 45.10 -8.75
C VAL A 296 -31.40 45.61 -8.06
N ASP A 297 -31.96 44.84 -7.14
CA ASP A 297 -33.12 45.25 -6.33
C ASP A 297 -32.82 46.55 -5.55
N LEU A 298 -31.58 46.73 -5.06
CA LEU A 298 -31.17 47.93 -4.32
C LEU A 298 -31.15 49.16 -5.23
N VAL A 299 -30.55 49.02 -6.42
CA VAL A 299 -30.51 50.08 -7.43
C VAL A 299 -31.91 50.45 -7.89
N LEU A 300 -32.79 49.47 -8.13
CA LEU A 300 -34.20 49.71 -8.48
C LEU A 300 -34.95 50.44 -7.35
N ILE A 301 -34.78 50.01 -6.09
CA ILE A 301 -35.39 50.69 -4.94
C ILE A 301 -34.89 52.13 -4.78
N ILE A 302 -33.61 52.40 -5.02
CA ILE A 302 -33.03 53.75 -4.97
C ILE A 302 -33.52 54.61 -6.15
N GLN A 303 -33.59 54.05 -7.36
CA GLN A 303 -34.07 54.75 -8.55
C GLN A 303 -35.57 55.11 -8.43
N PHE A 304 -36.39 54.17 -7.94
CA PHE A 304 -37.81 54.35 -7.73
C PHE A 304 -38.17 54.82 -6.30
N TYR A 305 -37.21 55.30 -5.51
CA TYR A 305 -37.35 55.63 -4.08
C TYR A 305 -38.45 56.67 -3.74
N ARG A 306 -38.88 57.46 -4.73
CA ARG A 306 -39.97 58.43 -4.60
C ARG A 306 -41.36 57.89 -4.92
N THR A 307 -41.47 56.64 -5.39
CA THR A 307 -42.75 56.02 -5.75
C THR A 307 -43.64 55.77 -4.53
N PRO A 308 -44.98 55.85 -4.68
CA PRO A 308 -45.91 55.63 -3.57
C PRO A 308 -45.82 54.21 -3.02
N LEU A 309 -45.63 53.20 -3.89
CA LEU A 309 -45.49 51.80 -3.49
C LEU A 309 -44.34 51.57 -2.49
N ILE A 310 -43.14 52.08 -2.81
CA ILE A 310 -41.95 51.97 -1.95
C ILE A 310 -42.10 52.85 -0.70
N LYS A 311 -42.77 54.00 -0.80
CA LYS A 311 -43.04 54.90 0.32
C LYS A 311 -43.99 54.27 1.35
N ALA A 312 -45.04 53.57 0.90
CA ALA A 312 -45.97 52.86 1.77
C ALA A 312 -45.31 51.66 2.46
N SER A 313 -44.43 50.96 1.76
CA SER A 313 -43.68 49.79 2.25
C SER A 313 -42.38 50.16 3.01
N ASN A 314 -42.46 51.20 3.85
CA ASN A 314 -41.39 51.73 4.71
C ASN A 314 -39.96 51.60 4.12
N ARG A 315 -39.66 52.45 3.13
CA ARG A 315 -38.43 52.42 2.33
C ARG A 315 -37.12 52.27 3.12
N GLU A 316 -36.98 52.88 4.30
CA GLU A 316 -35.76 52.77 5.12
C GLU A 316 -35.56 51.32 5.59
N LEU A 317 -36.64 50.68 6.05
CA LEU A 317 -36.63 49.28 6.47
C LEU A 317 -36.36 48.35 5.28
N SER A 318 -36.92 48.64 4.10
CA SER A 318 -36.66 47.88 2.88
C SER A 318 -35.18 47.97 2.43
N VAL A 319 -34.55 49.14 2.52
CA VAL A 319 -33.12 49.32 2.22
C VAL A 319 -32.23 48.60 3.25
N VAL A 320 -32.53 48.71 4.54
CA VAL A 320 -31.80 48.01 5.61
C VAL A 320 -31.91 46.48 5.44
N LEU A 321 -33.12 45.97 5.17
CA LEU A 321 -33.34 44.54 4.96
C LEU A 321 -32.52 44.00 3.77
N LEU A 322 -32.46 44.76 2.68
CA LEU A 322 -31.73 44.34 1.48
C LEU A 322 -30.20 44.40 1.68
N ALA A 323 -29.70 45.40 2.42
CA ALA A 323 -28.30 45.44 2.84
C ALA A 323 -27.93 44.23 3.72
N LEU A 324 -28.81 43.81 4.63
CA LEU A 324 -28.63 42.60 5.42
C LEU A 324 -28.61 41.34 4.55
N ILE A 325 -29.46 41.24 3.52
CA ILE A 325 -29.46 40.11 2.57
C ILE A 325 -28.13 40.02 1.79
N ILE A 326 -27.60 41.16 1.32
CA ILE A 326 -26.27 41.22 0.68
C ILE A 326 -25.19 40.71 1.66
N ILE A 327 -25.24 41.16 2.92
CA ILE A 327 -24.31 40.70 3.97
C ILE A 327 -24.44 39.19 4.20
N THR A 328 -25.64 38.60 4.22
CA THR A 328 -25.79 37.13 4.39
C THR A 328 -25.19 36.33 3.24
N PHE A 329 -25.30 36.81 1.99
CA PHE A 329 -24.66 36.14 0.86
C PHE A 329 -23.13 36.29 0.87
N VAL A 330 -22.61 37.46 1.25
CA VAL A 330 -21.16 37.66 1.44
C VAL A 330 -20.62 36.77 2.57
N LEU A 331 -21.34 36.69 3.70
CA LEU A 331 -20.99 35.79 4.79
C LEU A 331 -20.97 34.33 4.34
N SER A 332 -21.92 33.89 3.50
CA SER A 332 -21.97 32.50 2.98
C SER A 332 -20.68 32.10 2.24
N ILE A 333 -20.02 33.04 1.55
CA ILE A 333 -18.72 32.83 0.90
C ILE A 333 -17.59 32.77 1.95
N ILE A 334 -17.62 33.66 2.95
CA ILE A 334 -16.61 33.75 4.01
C ILE A 334 -16.55 32.48 4.88
N HIS A 335 -17.68 31.80 5.09
CA HIS A 335 -17.70 30.55 5.88
C HIS A 335 -16.93 29.40 5.21
N ILE A 336 -16.89 29.36 3.87
CA ILE A 336 -16.18 28.33 3.08
C ILE A 336 -14.71 28.70 2.83
N ALA A 337 -14.34 29.97 3.05
CA ALA A 337 -12.95 30.40 2.99
C ALA A 337 -12.09 29.71 4.06
N THR A 338 -10.77 29.70 3.85
CA THR A 338 -9.80 29.06 4.74
C THR A 338 -10.02 29.51 6.20
N PRO A 339 -10.16 28.59 7.17
CA PRO A 339 -10.54 28.94 8.53
C PRO A 339 -9.47 29.80 9.19
N THR A 340 -9.84 31.02 9.56
CA THR A 340 -9.03 31.94 10.37
C THR A 340 -9.66 32.10 11.74
N GLU A 341 -8.88 32.55 12.74
CA GLU A 341 -9.39 32.79 14.10
C GLU A 341 -10.57 33.79 14.12
N ALA A 342 -10.56 34.77 13.21
CA ALA A 342 -11.65 35.73 13.03
C ALA A 342 -12.95 35.07 12.51
N ILE A 343 -12.84 34.18 11.51
CA ILE A 343 -13.99 33.43 10.98
C ILE A 343 -14.54 32.47 12.04
N CYS A 344 -13.68 31.78 12.77
CA CYS A 344 -14.08 30.88 13.86
C CYS A 344 -14.82 31.64 14.97
N SER A 345 -14.30 32.80 15.38
CA SER A 345 -14.95 33.69 16.36
C SER A 345 -16.31 34.19 15.89
N LEU A 346 -16.45 34.52 14.60
CA LEU A 346 -17.70 34.97 13.99
C LEU A 346 -18.77 33.86 13.99
N ILE A 347 -18.39 32.62 13.65
CA ILE A 347 -19.28 31.45 13.71
C ILE A 347 -19.76 31.21 15.14
N HIS A 348 -18.84 31.26 16.11
CA HIS A 348 -19.20 31.07 17.52
C HIS A 348 -20.17 32.14 18.03
N LEU A 349 -20.02 33.40 17.58
CA LEU A 349 -20.94 34.50 17.89
C LEU A 349 -22.33 34.32 17.25
N GLN A 350 -22.40 33.73 16.06
CA GLN A 350 -23.69 33.36 15.45
C GLN A 350 -24.38 32.25 16.25
N VAL A 351 -23.66 31.21 16.67
CA VAL A 351 -24.24 30.09 17.43
C VAL A 351 -24.76 30.54 18.80
N THR A 352 -24.04 31.41 19.52
CA THR A 352 -24.50 31.91 20.83
C THR A 352 -25.72 32.84 20.75
N SER A 353 -25.96 33.49 19.60
CA SER A 353 -27.13 34.35 19.38
C SER A 353 -28.38 33.62 18.87
N LEU A 354 -28.32 32.31 18.59
CA LEU A 354 -29.45 31.52 18.09
C LEU A 354 -30.66 31.48 19.03
N SER A 355 -30.44 31.38 20.35
CA SER A 355 -31.53 31.35 21.34
C SER A 355 -32.40 32.61 21.29
N TYR A 356 -31.76 33.77 21.10
CA TYR A 356 -32.43 35.05 20.90
C TYR A 356 -33.13 35.14 19.53
N LEU A 357 -32.47 34.70 18.45
CA LEU A 357 -33.05 34.71 17.10
C LEU A 357 -34.27 33.78 16.97
N ILE A 358 -34.27 32.62 17.63
CA ILE A 358 -35.42 31.69 17.65
C ILE A 358 -36.59 32.32 18.41
N LEU A 359 -36.36 32.92 19.59
CA LEU A 359 -37.40 33.63 20.33
C LEU A 359 -37.99 34.80 19.53
N LEU A 360 -37.12 35.60 18.89
CA LEU A 360 -37.55 36.72 18.05
C LEU A 360 -38.35 36.26 16.83
N THR A 361 -37.90 35.24 16.11
CA THR A 361 -38.62 34.71 14.93
C THR A 361 -39.96 34.06 15.31
N LEU A 362 -40.06 33.36 16.44
CA LEU A 362 -41.34 32.84 16.95
C LEU A 362 -42.33 33.97 17.28
N LEU A 363 -41.86 35.06 17.90
CA LEU A 363 -42.67 36.25 18.14
C LEU A 363 -43.11 36.91 16.82
N CYS A 364 -42.19 37.09 15.87
CA CYS A 364 -42.51 37.64 14.54
C CYS A 364 -43.53 36.77 13.79
N VAL A 365 -43.41 35.44 13.85
CA VAL A 365 -44.37 34.49 13.26
C VAL A 365 -45.74 34.58 13.94
N TYR A 366 -45.79 34.71 15.26
CA TYR A 366 -47.05 34.94 15.99
C TYR A 366 -47.72 36.25 15.55
N TYR A 367 -46.97 37.35 15.45
CA TYR A 367 -47.51 38.62 14.97
C TYR A 367 -47.93 38.56 13.50
N SER A 368 -47.16 37.91 12.60
CA SER A 368 -47.55 37.76 11.19
C SER A 368 -48.81 36.89 11.03
N PHE A 369 -48.96 35.84 11.84
CA PHE A 369 -50.17 35.02 11.86
C PHE A 369 -51.39 35.80 12.32
N LYS A 370 -51.24 36.66 13.35
CA LYS A 370 -52.31 37.57 13.79
C LYS A 370 -52.62 38.63 12.73
N ALA A 371 -51.61 39.09 11.99
CA ALA A 371 -51.74 40.12 10.97
C ALA A 371 -52.28 39.62 9.61
N ARG A 372 -52.30 38.30 9.36
CA ARG A 372 -52.69 37.69 8.06
C ARG A 372 -54.09 38.05 7.54
N ASN A 373 -54.97 38.54 8.41
CA ASN A 373 -56.35 38.91 8.11
C ASN A 373 -56.54 40.44 7.93
N LEU A 374 -55.49 41.27 8.08
CA LEU A 374 -55.61 42.70 7.82
C LEU A 374 -55.59 42.98 6.31
N PRO A 375 -56.58 43.68 5.75
CA PRO A 375 -56.54 44.16 4.38
C PRO A 375 -55.61 45.38 4.30
N ALA A 376 -54.32 45.13 4.12
CA ALA A 376 -53.31 46.15 3.85
C ALA A 376 -52.45 45.73 2.65
N ASN A 377 -52.31 46.67 1.71
CA ASN A 377 -51.37 46.73 0.58
C ASN A 377 -50.94 45.39 -0.04
N PHE A 378 -51.58 45.03 -1.17
CA PHE A 378 -51.12 44.00 -2.12
C PHE A 378 -50.80 42.61 -1.53
N ASN A 379 -51.44 42.22 -0.41
CA ASN A 379 -51.15 40.99 0.35
C ASN A 379 -49.71 40.90 0.91
N GLU A 380 -49.00 42.03 1.07
CA GLU A 380 -47.60 42.08 1.52
C GLU A 380 -47.36 41.27 2.82
N THR A 381 -48.26 41.39 3.79
CA THR A 381 -48.21 40.66 5.07
C THR A 381 -48.17 39.13 4.90
N ARG A 382 -48.81 38.58 3.86
CA ARG A 382 -48.82 37.14 3.58
C ARG A 382 -47.46 36.66 3.09
N TYR A 383 -46.80 37.45 2.25
CA TYR A 383 -45.45 37.14 1.76
C TYR A 383 -44.38 37.31 2.84
N ILE A 384 -44.51 38.34 3.69
CA ILE A 384 -43.66 38.49 4.89
C ILE A 384 -43.81 37.25 5.78
N GLY A 385 -45.04 36.82 6.08
CA GLY A 385 -45.30 35.59 6.83
C GLY A 385 -44.63 34.35 6.21
N LEU A 386 -44.74 34.17 4.89
CA LEU A 386 -44.09 33.07 4.17
C LEU A 386 -42.56 33.09 4.33
N SER A 387 -41.93 34.25 4.22
CA SER A 387 -40.48 34.41 4.41
C SER A 387 -40.04 34.07 5.85
N LEU A 388 -40.84 34.47 6.85
CA LEU A 388 -40.59 34.17 8.27
C LEU A 388 -40.71 32.66 8.56
N TYR A 389 -41.65 31.95 7.91
CA TYR A 389 -41.73 30.49 8.01
C TYR A 389 -40.51 29.79 7.39
N ILE A 390 -40.03 30.26 6.22
CA ILE A 390 -38.82 29.71 5.58
C ILE A 390 -37.59 29.91 6.47
N LEU A 391 -37.42 31.09 7.05
CA LEU A 391 -36.36 31.39 8.01
C LEU A 391 -36.42 30.47 9.23
N LEU A 392 -37.59 30.39 9.88
CA LEU A 392 -37.78 29.56 11.08
C LEU A 392 -37.45 28.08 10.80
N LEU A 393 -37.96 27.52 9.69
CA LEU A 393 -37.71 26.13 9.33
C LEU A 393 -36.23 25.88 9.04
N SER A 394 -35.56 26.79 8.35
CA SER A 394 -34.13 26.69 8.01
C SER A 394 -33.25 26.65 9.26
N TRP A 395 -33.52 27.50 10.26
CA TRP A 395 -32.79 27.50 11.52
C TRP A 395 -33.08 26.26 12.40
N VAL A 396 -34.33 25.80 12.42
CA VAL A 396 -34.73 24.59 13.17
C VAL A 396 -34.08 23.33 12.60
N THR A 397 -33.92 23.22 11.28
CA THR A 397 -33.22 22.07 10.68
C THR A 397 -31.70 22.15 10.83
N TYR A 398 -31.11 23.35 10.82
CA TYR A 398 -29.67 23.55 10.99
C TYR A 398 -29.14 23.09 12.36
N TYR A 399 -29.84 23.46 13.44
CA TYR A 399 -29.38 23.22 14.82
C TYR A 399 -29.00 21.75 15.14
N PRO A 400 -29.87 20.73 14.94
CA PRO A 400 -29.52 19.35 15.24
C PRO A 400 -28.37 18.83 14.37
N ILE A 401 -28.25 19.31 13.13
CA ILE A 401 -27.20 18.92 12.20
C ILE A 401 -25.84 19.49 12.65
N ASN A 402 -25.80 20.75 13.08
CA ASN A 402 -24.62 21.39 13.66
C ASN A 402 -24.14 20.71 14.96
N SER A 403 -25.05 20.08 15.73
CA SER A 403 -24.67 19.28 16.91
C SER A 403 -24.27 17.83 16.61
N ALA A 404 -24.56 17.31 15.42
CA ALA A 404 -24.34 15.91 15.04
C ALA A 404 -23.14 15.71 14.09
N LEU A 405 -22.65 16.78 13.47
CA LEU A 405 -21.53 16.77 12.53
C LEU A 405 -20.39 17.64 13.04
N GLU A 406 -19.16 17.20 12.79
CA GLU A 406 -17.93 17.92 13.13
C GLU A 406 -17.13 18.28 11.87
N GLY A 407 -16.24 19.26 11.99
CA GLY A 407 -15.34 19.69 10.92
C GLY A 407 -16.03 20.41 9.76
N TRP A 408 -15.54 20.18 8.54
CA TRP A 408 -15.84 21.02 7.35
C TRP A 408 -17.30 20.95 6.86
N TYR A 409 -18.02 19.87 7.20
CA TYR A 409 -19.43 19.70 6.85
C TYR A 409 -20.31 20.78 7.50
N VAL A 410 -19.98 21.22 8.71
CA VAL A 410 -20.74 22.24 9.46
C VAL A 410 -20.79 23.56 8.70
N SER A 411 -19.64 24.04 8.21
CA SER A 411 -19.56 25.27 7.42
C SER A 411 -20.36 25.17 6.10
N THR A 412 -20.26 24.02 5.42
CA THR A 412 -21.01 23.76 4.18
C THR A 412 -22.51 23.88 4.41
N ILE A 413 -23.03 23.26 5.47
CA ILE A 413 -24.46 23.22 5.77
C ILE A 413 -24.95 24.59 6.29
N SER A 414 -24.15 25.29 7.10
CA SER A 414 -24.42 26.67 7.51
C SER A 414 -24.61 27.60 6.30
N SER A 415 -23.70 27.47 5.32
CA SER A 415 -23.73 28.27 4.09
C SER A 415 -24.97 27.95 3.24
N MET A 416 -25.39 26.67 3.14
CA MET A 416 -26.63 26.29 2.45
C MET A 416 -27.89 26.79 3.18
N THR A 417 -27.91 26.77 4.52
CA THR A 417 -28.99 27.35 5.35
C THR A 417 -29.10 28.86 5.16
N ALA A 418 -27.95 29.56 5.09
CA ALA A 418 -27.89 31.00 4.82
C ALA A 418 -28.37 31.34 3.40
N LEU A 419 -27.98 30.56 2.38
CA LEU A 419 -28.50 30.70 1.01
C LEU A 419 -30.02 30.55 0.95
N LEU A 420 -30.58 29.47 1.53
CA LEU A 420 -32.02 29.23 1.55
C LEU A 420 -32.79 30.37 2.24
N SER A 421 -32.23 30.89 3.33
CA SER A 421 -32.76 32.02 4.08
C SER A 421 -32.75 33.32 3.27
N GLY A 422 -31.62 33.65 2.62
CA GLY A 422 -31.46 34.85 1.79
C GLY A 422 -32.36 34.84 0.56
N TYR A 423 -32.41 33.71 -0.17
CA TYR A 423 -33.32 33.55 -1.30
C TYR A 423 -34.79 33.51 -0.88
N GLY A 424 -35.12 32.97 0.28
CA GLY A 424 -36.49 33.01 0.85
C GLY A 424 -36.96 34.45 1.09
N LEU A 425 -36.11 35.30 1.67
CA LEU A 425 -36.39 36.72 1.87
C LEU A 425 -36.51 37.48 0.54
N LEU A 426 -35.53 37.32 -0.37
CA LEU A 426 -35.51 38.01 -1.66
C LEU A 426 -36.71 37.62 -2.53
N GLY A 427 -36.98 36.31 -2.66
CA GLY A 427 -38.08 35.75 -3.43
C GLY A 427 -39.47 36.08 -2.89
N CYS A 428 -39.66 36.12 -1.57
CA CYS A 428 -40.96 36.43 -0.99
C CYS A 428 -41.23 37.95 -0.90
N ILE A 429 -40.26 38.75 -0.47
CA ILE A 429 -40.49 40.17 -0.14
C ILE A 429 -40.25 41.09 -1.34
N PHE A 430 -39.21 40.84 -2.14
CA PHE A 430 -38.75 41.78 -3.16
C PHE A 430 -39.25 41.44 -4.56
N VAL A 431 -39.31 40.16 -4.96
CA VAL A 431 -39.83 39.76 -6.28
C VAL A 431 -41.26 40.28 -6.55
N PRO A 432 -42.25 40.20 -5.63
CA PRO A 432 -43.57 40.77 -5.87
C PRO A 432 -43.55 42.29 -6.07
N LYS A 433 -42.67 43.01 -5.34
CA LYS A 433 -42.52 44.47 -5.46
C LYS A 433 -41.89 44.85 -6.79
N MET A 434 -40.80 44.20 -7.18
CA MET A 434 -40.14 44.44 -8.48
C MET A 434 -41.04 44.07 -9.65
N TYR A 435 -41.83 43.00 -9.54
CA TYR A 435 -42.81 42.63 -10.56
C TYR A 435 -43.84 43.75 -10.79
N ILE A 436 -44.41 44.32 -9.73
CA ILE A 436 -45.38 45.43 -9.84
C ILE A 436 -44.69 46.68 -10.43
N ILE A 437 -43.51 47.04 -9.94
CA ILE A 437 -42.76 48.24 -10.40
C ILE A 437 -42.43 48.17 -11.90
N ILE A 438 -42.06 46.98 -12.42
CA ILE A 438 -41.59 46.80 -13.80
C ILE A 438 -42.75 46.52 -14.76
N PHE A 439 -43.68 45.63 -14.40
CA PHE A 439 -44.71 45.11 -15.32
C PHE A 439 -46.10 45.72 -15.11
N GLN A 440 -46.34 46.48 -14.03
CA GLN A 440 -47.62 47.14 -13.74
C GLN A 440 -47.43 48.61 -13.34
N PRO A 441 -46.85 49.46 -14.21
CA PRO A 441 -46.53 50.85 -13.88
C PRO A 441 -47.75 51.70 -13.50
N ASP A 442 -48.94 51.35 -13.97
CA ASP A 442 -50.20 52.06 -13.66
C ASP A 442 -50.54 52.00 -12.15
N MET A 443 -50.19 50.89 -11.50
CA MET A 443 -50.37 50.65 -10.06
C MET A 443 -49.34 51.42 -9.20
N ASN A 444 -48.44 52.17 -9.83
CA ASN A 444 -47.38 52.94 -9.18
C ASN A 444 -47.76 54.43 -8.97
N THR A 445 -49.05 54.74 -9.06
CA THR A 445 -49.63 56.08 -8.90
C THR A 445 -50.22 56.26 -7.49
N ASN A 446 -50.41 57.50 -7.03
CA ASN A 446 -50.96 57.78 -5.68
C ASN A 446 -52.45 57.41 -5.52
N GLU A 447 -53.11 56.92 -6.58
CA GLU A 447 -54.53 56.53 -6.55
C GLU A 447 -54.73 55.03 -6.23
N PHE A 448 -53.67 54.22 -6.31
CA PHE A 448 -53.70 52.76 -6.12
C PHE A 448 -53.02 52.28 -4.83
N VAL A 449 -52.43 53.18 -4.02
CA VAL A 449 -51.63 52.89 -2.81
C VAL A 449 -52.19 53.62 -1.60
#